data_AF-A0A3D2J766-F1
#
_entry.id   AF-A0A3D2J766-F1
#
_cell.length_a   1.000
_cell.length_b   1.000
_cell.length_c   1.000
_cell.angle_alpha   90.00
_cell.angle_beta   90.00
_cell.angle_gamma   90.00
#
_symmetry.space_group_name_H-M   'P 1'
#
loop_
_entity.id
_entity.type
_entity.pdbx_description
1 polymer ?
#
loop_
_entity_poly.entity_id
_entity_poly.type
_entity_poly.pdbx_seq_one_letter_code
_entity_poly.pdbx_strand_id
1 'polypeptide(L)'
;DPRNPAVIADLVGDNVGDCAGRGADLFESSAAENIGSMILGVALFQETHVIGWILFPLVLGAFGLIASSIGLLYIRPAVVTEPEQANGRDPGAIAMGQLNVGYYITCGLAVIGAFVGSYLMLGNVTSVNGTPVASSGLPVWVWFAIAACVGIALSIAFVYITQYYTSGTWRPVREIVEATLTGPATAIITGVAVGFECIVLPVLAICVALGLSYFLGSRVDLGSHGVISIGGIFGTAAATVGMLMSCAYILAMDTFGPITDNAGGITEMGAEPGSARDITDALDSVGNTTKALTKGYGIGSAALAAFLLFSAYLDVLYQYNHNAAADYSINLANITVFIAALIGLTLIFFFSSLAIRAVGTAAKRMIEEVRRQFRENPKIMAERPEDRVDPDYARCVDISTRGALRAMVAPGLVAVLTPIAVGVILGTQAAAGLLLVGTMGGIVLALFLNNSGGAWDNAKKYIEAGYLRVNANGDMVSPNDTAGTVLGKKSEPHKAGVVGDTVGDPFKDTAGPSLHVLIKLLSTVTLVLAPLYIFLHP
;
A
#
# COMPACT_ATOMS: atom_id res chain seq x y z
N ASP A 1 -17.55 -10.77 19.91
CA ASP A 1 -18.42 -11.03 21.07
C ASP A 1 -19.11 -9.73 21.49
N PRO A 2 -20.46 -9.70 21.55
CA PRO A 2 -21.23 -8.50 21.90
C PRO A 2 -20.99 -8.02 23.34
N ARG A 3 -20.44 -8.84 24.24
CA ARG A 3 -20.13 -8.41 25.61
C ARG A 3 -18.98 -7.41 25.67
N ASN A 4 -18.14 -7.34 24.64
CA ASN A 4 -17.00 -6.42 24.63
C ASN A 4 -17.45 -4.99 24.28
N PRO A 5 -17.33 -3.99 25.18
CA PRO A 5 -17.71 -2.60 24.90
C PRO A 5 -16.97 -1.97 23.71
N ALA A 6 -15.80 -2.49 23.36
CA ALA A 6 -15.01 -1.96 22.26
C ALA A 6 -15.44 -2.47 20.88
N VAL A 7 -16.30 -3.50 20.78
CA VAL A 7 -16.61 -4.16 19.50
C VAL A 7 -17.25 -3.22 18.47
N ILE A 8 -18.13 -2.31 18.90
CA ILE A 8 -18.71 -1.32 17.97
C ILE A 8 -17.65 -0.32 17.48
N ALA A 9 -16.72 0.09 18.36
CA ALA A 9 -15.63 0.97 17.97
C ALA A 9 -14.67 0.32 16.98
N ASP A 10 -14.49 -1.00 17.09
CA ASP A 10 -13.73 -1.85 16.17
C ASP A 10 -14.37 -1.87 14.77
N LEU A 11 -15.64 -2.30 14.68
CA LEU A 11 -16.37 -2.38 13.40
C LEU A 11 -16.53 -1.01 12.72
N VAL A 12 -16.75 0.05 13.49
CA VAL A 12 -16.74 1.43 12.96
C VAL A 12 -15.34 1.81 12.48
N GLY A 13 -14.30 1.38 13.20
CA GLY A 13 -12.90 1.57 12.85
C GLY A 13 -12.55 1.01 11.46
N ASP A 14 -13.01 -0.20 11.14
CA ASP A 14 -12.80 -0.80 9.81
C ASP A 14 -13.38 0.07 8.68
N ASN A 15 -14.55 0.65 8.89
CA ASN A 15 -15.18 1.51 7.88
C ASN A 15 -14.48 2.88 7.77
N VAL A 16 -14.08 3.47 8.89
CA VAL A 16 -13.45 4.80 8.93
C VAL A 16 -11.99 4.74 8.43
N GLY A 17 -11.24 3.73 8.85
CA GLY A 17 -9.84 3.54 8.49
C GLY A 17 -9.69 2.76 7.19
N ASP A 18 -10.09 1.50 7.20
CA ASP A 18 -9.79 0.55 6.12
C ASP A 18 -10.65 0.77 4.86
N CYS A 19 -11.81 1.42 4.95
CA CYS A 19 -12.58 1.85 3.77
C CYS A 19 -12.32 3.31 3.41
N ALA A 20 -12.75 4.26 4.24
CA ALA A 20 -12.71 5.67 3.88
C ALA A 20 -11.28 6.22 3.76
N GLY A 21 -10.40 5.86 4.71
CA GLY A 21 -8.98 6.23 4.66
C GLY A 21 -8.26 5.65 3.44
N ARG A 22 -8.50 4.38 3.11
CA ARG A 22 -7.92 3.71 1.93
C ARG A 22 -8.41 4.29 0.61
N GLY A 23 -9.71 4.57 0.51
CA GLY A 23 -10.28 5.23 -0.67
C GLY A 23 -9.64 6.59 -0.92
N ALA A 24 -9.42 7.38 0.14
CA ALA A 24 -8.74 8.67 0.04
C ALA A 24 -7.26 8.54 -0.33
N ASP A 25 -6.53 7.57 0.23
CA ASP A 25 -5.12 7.28 -0.08
C ASP A 25 -4.93 6.94 -1.56
N LEU A 26 -5.73 6.00 -2.09
CA LEU A 26 -5.65 5.61 -3.50
C LEU A 26 -6.17 6.69 -4.45
N PHE A 27 -7.13 7.52 -4.01
CA PHE A 27 -7.54 8.70 -4.77
C PHE A 27 -6.40 9.72 -4.90
N GLU A 28 -5.74 10.08 -3.80
CA GLU A 28 -4.59 10.99 -3.80
C GLU A 28 -3.48 10.44 -4.70
N SER A 29 -3.20 9.13 -4.59
CA SER A 29 -2.24 8.42 -5.42
C SER A 29 -2.51 8.59 -6.91
N SER A 30 -3.73 8.28 -7.34
CA SER A 30 -4.12 8.38 -8.74
C SER A 30 -4.10 9.83 -9.23
N ALA A 31 -4.56 10.78 -8.41
CA ALA A 31 -4.54 12.20 -8.76
C ALA A 31 -3.11 12.73 -8.93
N ALA A 32 -2.22 12.47 -7.96
CA ALA A 32 -0.84 12.94 -7.99
C ALA A 32 -0.06 12.35 -9.16
N GLU A 33 -0.19 11.05 -9.42
CA GLU A 33 0.49 10.36 -10.51
C GLU A 33 -0.01 10.82 -11.90
N ASN A 34 -1.31 11.07 -12.04
CA ASN A 34 -1.87 11.66 -13.27
C ASN A 34 -1.32 13.08 -13.47
N ILE A 35 -1.39 13.94 -12.45
CA ILE A 35 -0.90 15.33 -12.53
C ILE A 35 0.61 15.35 -12.81
N GLY A 36 1.40 14.53 -12.13
CA GLY A 36 2.85 14.43 -12.33
C GLY A 36 3.19 14.01 -13.77
N SER A 37 2.48 13.00 -14.29
CA SER A 37 2.64 12.57 -15.69
C SER A 37 2.23 13.64 -16.69
N MET A 38 1.16 14.40 -16.39
CA MET A 38 0.72 15.52 -17.23
C MET A 38 1.75 16.65 -17.26
N ILE A 39 2.39 16.97 -16.12
CA ILE A 39 3.44 18.01 -16.03
C ILE A 39 4.62 17.65 -16.92
N LEU A 40 5.11 16.41 -16.85
CA LEU A 40 6.15 15.92 -17.78
C LEU A 40 5.66 15.97 -19.24
N GLY A 41 4.38 15.67 -19.46
CA GLY A 41 3.74 15.76 -20.77
C GLY A 41 3.68 17.20 -21.32
N VAL A 42 3.62 18.22 -20.47
CA VAL A 42 3.64 19.63 -20.90
C VAL A 42 4.99 20.00 -21.50
N ALA A 43 6.10 19.58 -20.88
CA ALA A 43 7.44 19.81 -21.43
C ALA A 43 7.58 19.19 -22.84
N LEU A 44 7.10 17.96 -23.01
CA LEU A 44 7.08 17.30 -24.32
C LEU A 44 6.10 17.93 -25.32
N PHE A 45 4.97 18.45 -24.85
CA PHE A 45 4.03 19.17 -25.70
C PHE A 45 4.63 20.46 -26.27
N GLN A 46 5.44 21.18 -25.49
CA GLN A 46 6.09 22.41 -25.97
C GLN A 46 7.03 22.15 -27.16
N GLU A 47 7.70 21.00 -27.17
CA GLU A 47 8.63 20.59 -28.24
C GLU A 47 7.92 19.89 -29.42
N THR A 48 6.90 19.09 -29.16
CA THR A 48 6.26 18.22 -30.18
C THR A 48 4.96 18.78 -30.74
N HIS A 49 4.31 19.71 -30.03
CA HIS A 49 2.94 20.19 -30.26
C HIS A 49 1.86 19.08 -30.29
N VAL A 50 2.15 17.90 -29.74
CA VAL A 50 1.20 16.79 -29.67
C VAL A 50 0.55 16.76 -28.29
N ILE A 51 -0.73 17.12 -28.21
CA ILE A 51 -1.48 17.13 -26.94
C ILE A 51 -1.58 15.74 -26.28
N GLY A 52 -1.34 14.69 -27.05
CA GLY A 52 -1.31 13.31 -26.59
C GLY A 52 -0.36 13.07 -25.41
N TRP A 53 0.76 13.81 -25.29
CA TRP A 53 1.67 13.69 -24.14
C TRP A 53 1.02 14.07 -22.81
N ILE A 54 0.15 15.09 -22.83
CA ILE A 54 -0.56 15.56 -21.65
C ILE A 54 -1.73 14.63 -21.35
N LEU A 55 -2.49 14.20 -22.36
CA LEU A 55 -3.68 13.37 -22.17
C LEU A 55 -3.37 11.87 -21.99
N PHE A 56 -2.13 11.44 -22.25
CA PHE A 56 -1.65 10.07 -22.11
C PHE A 56 -2.09 9.38 -20.81
N PRO A 57 -1.77 9.91 -19.61
CA PRO A 57 -2.17 9.29 -18.34
C PRO A 57 -3.69 9.11 -18.21
N LEU A 58 -4.48 10.09 -18.65
CA LEU A 58 -5.94 10.07 -18.54
C LEU A 58 -6.57 9.01 -19.45
N VAL A 59 -6.06 8.87 -20.68
CA VAL A 59 -6.58 7.88 -21.63
C VAL A 59 -6.22 6.46 -21.20
N LEU A 60 -4.98 6.21 -20.77
CA LEU A 60 -4.60 4.90 -20.22
C LEU A 60 -5.40 4.58 -18.96
N GLY A 61 -5.58 5.55 -18.06
CA GLY A 61 -6.43 5.41 -16.87
C GLY A 61 -7.86 5.02 -17.24
N ALA A 62 -8.46 5.65 -18.25
CA ALA A 62 -9.80 5.31 -18.73
C ALA A 62 -9.90 3.87 -19.26
N PHE A 63 -8.91 3.40 -20.03
CA PHE A 63 -8.83 1.99 -20.44
C PHE A 63 -8.68 1.05 -19.23
N GLY A 64 -7.91 1.45 -18.22
CA GLY A 64 -7.78 0.73 -16.95
C GLY A 64 -9.10 0.58 -16.20
N LEU A 65 -9.93 1.64 -16.16
CA LEU A 65 -11.27 1.59 -15.56
C LEU A 65 -12.20 0.62 -16.31
N ILE A 66 -12.17 0.63 -17.64
CA ILE A 66 -12.93 -0.32 -18.46
C ILE A 66 -12.46 -1.75 -18.19
N ALA A 67 -11.14 -1.98 -18.21
CA ALA A 67 -10.54 -3.28 -17.93
C ALA A 67 -10.93 -3.80 -16.52
N SER A 68 -10.87 -2.93 -15.51
CA SER A 68 -11.25 -3.25 -14.13
C SER A 68 -12.74 -3.58 -14.02
N SER A 69 -13.60 -2.83 -14.72
CA SER A 69 -15.04 -3.07 -14.75
C SER A 69 -15.36 -4.44 -15.35
N ILE A 70 -14.73 -4.80 -16.47
CA ILE A 70 -14.90 -6.10 -17.12
C ILE A 70 -14.37 -7.23 -16.21
N GLY A 71 -13.19 -7.02 -15.60
CA GLY A 71 -12.61 -7.97 -14.66
C GLY A 71 -13.52 -8.25 -13.46
N LEU A 72 -14.15 -7.20 -12.89
CA LEU A 72 -15.13 -7.32 -11.81
C LEU A 72 -16.38 -8.07 -12.25
N LEU A 73 -16.94 -7.74 -13.43
CA LEU A 73 -18.13 -8.40 -13.96
C LEU A 73 -17.90 -9.87 -14.34
N TYR A 74 -16.64 -10.26 -14.59
CA TYR A 74 -16.30 -11.66 -14.86
C TYR A 74 -16.30 -12.53 -13.60
N ILE A 75 -16.09 -11.92 -12.41
CA ILE A 75 -16.08 -12.66 -11.14
C ILE A 75 -17.43 -13.35 -11.00
N ARG A 76 -17.41 -14.68 -11.03
CA ARG A 76 -18.60 -15.46 -10.77
C ARG A 76 -18.67 -15.71 -9.28
N PRO A 77 -19.83 -15.48 -8.63
CA PRO A 77 -20.06 -15.98 -7.30
C PRO A 77 -19.98 -17.50 -7.37
N ALA A 78 -18.82 -18.06 -7.07
CA ALA A 78 -18.72 -19.48 -6.83
C ALA A 78 -19.48 -19.74 -5.55
N VAL A 79 -20.52 -20.56 -5.65
CA VAL A 79 -21.33 -21.11 -4.57
C VAL A 79 -20.39 -21.58 -3.45
N VAL A 80 -20.17 -20.75 -2.44
CA VAL A 80 -19.65 -21.14 -1.11
C VAL A 80 -20.75 -21.90 -0.34
N THR A 81 -21.89 -22.15 -0.98
CA THR A 81 -23.11 -22.70 -0.39
C THR A 81 -23.20 -24.23 -0.39
N GLU A 82 -22.27 -24.97 -1.01
CA GLU A 82 -22.33 -26.45 -1.02
C GLU A 82 -20.99 -27.09 -0.63
N PRO A 83 -20.85 -27.57 0.63
CA PRO A 83 -19.70 -28.35 1.09
C PRO A 83 -19.39 -29.57 0.21
N GLU A 84 -20.41 -30.12 -0.46
CA GLU A 84 -20.28 -31.28 -1.36
C GLU A 84 -19.63 -30.94 -2.71
N GLN A 85 -19.78 -29.71 -3.22
CA GLN A 85 -19.13 -29.27 -4.47
C GLN A 85 -17.70 -28.74 -4.24
N ALA A 86 -17.32 -28.47 -3.00
CA ALA A 86 -15.99 -27.95 -2.65
C ALA A 86 -14.86 -28.96 -2.93
N ASN A 87 -15.13 -30.25 -3.19
CA ASN A 87 -14.12 -31.29 -3.44
C ASN A 87 -12.98 -31.28 -2.39
N GLY A 88 -13.29 -30.93 -1.13
CA GLY A 88 -12.32 -30.82 -0.04
C GLY A 88 -11.41 -29.57 -0.07
N ARG A 89 -11.75 -28.53 -0.85
CA ARG A 89 -11.02 -27.26 -0.91
C ARG A 89 -11.63 -26.23 0.05
N ASP A 90 -10.76 -25.47 0.70
CA ASP A 90 -11.14 -24.35 1.57
C ASP A 90 -11.96 -23.29 0.79
N PRO A 91 -13.16 -22.92 1.25
CA PRO A 91 -13.96 -21.84 0.64
C PRO A 91 -13.21 -20.53 0.44
N GLY A 92 -12.29 -20.18 1.34
CA GLY A 92 -11.44 -19.00 1.20
C GLY A 92 -10.51 -19.09 -0.01
N ALA A 93 -9.92 -20.26 -0.25
CA ALA A 93 -9.07 -20.50 -1.42
C ALA A 93 -9.86 -20.41 -2.74
N ILE A 94 -11.13 -20.82 -2.75
CA ILE A 94 -12.02 -20.73 -3.92
C ILE A 94 -12.34 -19.26 -4.23
N ALA A 95 -12.74 -18.49 -3.20
CA ALA A 95 -13.05 -17.07 -3.35
C ALA A 95 -11.82 -16.26 -3.79
N MET A 96 -10.65 -16.47 -3.16
CA MET A 96 -9.39 -15.83 -3.58
C MET A 96 -9.00 -16.20 -5.01
N GLY A 97 -9.25 -17.45 -5.43
CA GLY A 97 -9.04 -17.89 -6.82
C GLY A 97 -9.87 -17.10 -7.83
N GLN A 98 -11.14 -16.81 -7.53
CA GLN A 98 -12.00 -16.00 -8.40
C GLN A 98 -11.55 -14.54 -8.48
N LEU A 99 -11.14 -13.94 -7.35
CA LEU A 99 -10.59 -12.58 -7.33
C LEU A 99 -9.28 -12.49 -8.14
N ASN A 100 -8.40 -13.49 -8.03
CA ASN A 100 -7.18 -13.53 -8.84
C ASN A 100 -7.48 -13.64 -10.33
N VAL A 101 -8.47 -14.44 -10.74
CA VAL A 101 -8.86 -14.55 -12.15
C VAL A 101 -9.36 -13.21 -12.69
N GLY A 102 -10.24 -12.51 -11.95
CA GLY A 102 -10.70 -11.19 -12.36
C GLY A 102 -9.57 -10.16 -12.43
N TYR A 103 -8.59 -10.23 -11.53
CA TYR A 103 -7.38 -9.41 -11.57
C TYR A 103 -6.54 -9.68 -12.83
N TYR A 104 -6.27 -10.95 -13.16
CA TYR A 104 -5.50 -11.28 -14.37
C TYR A 104 -6.21 -10.88 -15.66
N ILE A 105 -7.55 -10.99 -15.71
CA ILE A 105 -8.35 -10.47 -16.83
C ILE A 105 -8.19 -8.96 -16.94
N THR A 106 -8.26 -8.24 -15.80
CA THR A 106 -8.02 -6.80 -15.75
C THR A 106 -6.63 -6.45 -16.30
N CYS A 107 -5.57 -7.13 -15.84
CA CYS A 107 -4.21 -6.89 -16.34
C CYS A 107 -4.08 -7.19 -17.84
N GLY A 108 -4.67 -8.29 -18.33
CA GLY A 108 -4.63 -8.64 -19.76
C GLY A 108 -5.33 -7.60 -20.65
N LEU A 109 -6.50 -7.13 -20.22
CA LEU A 109 -7.22 -6.05 -20.90
C LEU A 109 -6.51 -4.71 -20.77
N ALA A 110 -5.87 -4.44 -19.64
CA ALA A 110 -5.05 -3.25 -19.44
C ALA A 110 -3.84 -3.24 -20.38
N VAL A 111 -3.20 -4.38 -20.66
CA VAL A 111 -2.15 -4.48 -21.68
C VAL A 111 -2.69 -4.06 -23.04
N ILE A 112 -3.84 -4.60 -23.46
CA ILE A 112 -4.47 -4.19 -24.74
C ILE A 112 -4.77 -2.69 -24.74
N GLY A 113 -5.35 -2.19 -23.63
CA GLY A 113 -5.62 -0.77 -23.43
C GLY A 113 -4.37 0.12 -23.46
N ALA A 114 -3.23 -0.37 -22.97
CA ALA A 114 -1.96 0.35 -23.00
C ALA A 114 -1.44 0.51 -24.43
N PHE A 115 -1.51 -0.53 -25.26
CA PHE A 115 -1.14 -0.45 -26.67
C PHE A 115 -2.10 0.43 -27.47
N VAL A 116 -3.41 0.25 -27.30
CA VAL A 116 -4.43 1.06 -28.00
C VAL A 116 -4.34 2.52 -27.57
N GLY A 117 -4.29 2.79 -26.27
CA GLY A 117 -4.17 4.14 -25.71
C GLY A 117 -2.89 4.84 -26.15
N SER A 118 -1.75 4.14 -26.12
CA SER A 118 -0.48 4.69 -26.60
C SER A 118 -0.53 5.00 -28.10
N TYR A 119 -1.13 4.13 -28.92
CA TYR A 119 -1.32 4.39 -30.34
C TYR A 119 -2.20 5.62 -30.60
N LEU A 120 -3.34 5.73 -29.90
CA LEU A 120 -4.25 6.88 -30.05
C LEU A 120 -3.59 8.20 -29.64
N MET A 121 -2.74 8.19 -28.61
CA MET A 121 -2.11 9.40 -28.08
C MET A 121 -0.82 9.78 -28.80
N LEU A 122 0.03 8.80 -29.11
CA LEU A 122 1.40 9.01 -29.58
C LEU A 122 1.65 8.47 -31.00
N GLY A 123 0.62 7.93 -31.68
CA GLY A 123 0.75 7.34 -33.02
C GLY A 123 1.19 8.32 -34.10
N ASN A 124 0.87 9.60 -33.93
CA ASN A 124 1.24 10.68 -34.85
C ASN A 124 2.64 11.27 -34.56
N VAL A 125 3.28 10.88 -33.45
CA VAL A 125 4.63 11.36 -33.10
C VAL A 125 5.65 10.62 -33.95
N THR A 126 6.15 11.30 -34.98
CA THR A 126 7.12 10.73 -35.94
C THR A 126 8.44 11.50 -35.97
N SER A 127 8.42 12.80 -35.68
CA SER A 127 9.60 13.65 -35.56
C SER A 127 9.39 14.76 -34.55
N VAL A 128 10.48 15.28 -33.98
CA VAL A 128 10.53 16.46 -33.12
C VAL A 128 11.57 17.39 -33.74
N ASN A 129 11.22 18.66 -33.95
CA ASN A 129 12.09 19.66 -34.59
C ASN A 129 12.71 19.20 -35.93
N GLY A 130 11.99 18.37 -36.71
CA GLY A 130 12.44 17.83 -38.00
C GLY A 130 13.38 16.62 -37.90
N THR A 131 13.76 16.18 -36.70
CA THR A 131 14.53 14.95 -36.48
C THR A 131 13.61 13.77 -36.18
N PRO A 132 13.76 12.62 -36.87
CA PRO A 132 13.04 11.40 -36.53
C PRO A 132 13.38 10.96 -35.10
N VAL A 133 12.35 10.75 -34.27
CA VAL A 133 12.52 10.47 -32.83
C VAL A 133 12.53 8.98 -32.50
N ALA A 134 12.15 8.12 -33.44
CA ALA A 134 12.20 6.69 -33.27
C ALA A 134 13.62 6.16 -33.50
N SER A 135 14.32 5.76 -32.43
CA SER A 135 15.51 4.92 -32.58
C SER A 135 15.10 3.45 -32.67
N SER A 136 15.77 2.68 -33.54
CA SER A 136 15.60 1.21 -33.68
C SER A 136 14.37 0.68 -34.48
N GLY A 137 13.69 1.51 -35.26
CA GLY A 137 12.70 1.05 -36.26
C GLY A 137 11.31 0.66 -35.72
N LEU A 138 11.08 0.76 -34.40
CA LEU A 138 9.76 0.67 -33.79
C LEU A 138 9.14 2.07 -33.62
N PRO A 139 7.82 2.24 -33.83
CA PRO A 139 7.14 3.50 -33.57
C PRO A 139 7.23 3.95 -32.11
N VAL A 140 7.19 5.26 -31.88
CA VAL A 140 7.26 5.91 -30.54
C VAL A 140 6.26 5.31 -29.56
N TRP A 141 5.00 5.17 -29.99
CA TRP A 141 3.92 4.65 -29.16
C TRP A 141 4.16 3.22 -28.68
N VAL A 142 4.92 2.40 -29.42
CA VAL A 142 5.22 1.01 -29.03
C VAL A 142 6.17 1.01 -27.83
N TRP A 143 7.19 1.87 -27.82
CA TRP A 143 8.13 1.95 -26.70
C TRP A 143 7.44 2.35 -25.40
N PHE A 144 6.54 3.35 -25.45
CA PHE A 144 5.77 3.77 -24.28
C PHE A 144 4.68 2.76 -23.88
N ALA A 145 4.08 2.04 -24.83
CA ALA A 145 3.18 0.93 -24.50
C ALA A 145 3.91 -0.21 -23.77
N ILE A 146 5.12 -0.57 -24.22
CA ILE A 146 5.95 -1.58 -23.54
C ILE A 146 6.36 -1.06 -22.15
N ALA A 147 6.72 0.22 -22.01
CA ALA A 147 7.03 0.81 -20.72
C ALA A 147 5.82 0.76 -19.77
N ALA A 148 4.61 1.05 -20.24
CA ALA A 148 3.37 0.88 -19.45
C ALA A 148 3.16 -0.58 -19.01
N CYS A 149 3.45 -1.55 -19.88
CA CYS A 149 3.40 -2.97 -19.54
C CYS A 149 4.40 -3.35 -18.43
N VAL A 150 5.55 -2.67 -18.31
CA VAL A 150 6.48 -2.87 -17.17
C VAL A 150 5.79 -2.51 -15.84
N GLY A 151 4.98 -1.45 -15.83
CA GLY A 151 4.15 -1.07 -14.68
C GLY A 151 3.10 -2.12 -14.32
N ILE A 152 2.39 -2.64 -15.32
CA ILE A 152 1.41 -3.72 -15.13
C ILE A 152 2.11 -4.98 -14.60
N ALA A 153 3.29 -5.32 -15.13
CA ALA A 153 4.07 -6.44 -14.64
C ALA A 153 4.56 -6.23 -13.20
N LEU A 154 4.95 -5.00 -12.84
CA LEU A 154 5.31 -4.65 -11.47
C LEU A 154 4.13 -4.83 -10.52
N SER A 155 2.93 -4.42 -10.93
CA SER A 155 1.69 -4.64 -10.18
C SER A 155 1.50 -6.12 -9.83
N ILE A 156 1.66 -7.01 -10.80
CA ILE A 156 1.57 -8.46 -10.61
C ILE A 156 2.70 -8.96 -9.70
N ALA A 157 3.93 -8.50 -9.90
CA ALA A 157 5.06 -8.89 -9.07
C ALA A 157 4.84 -8.52 -7.59
N PHE A 158 4.31 -7.32 -7.30
CA PHE A 158 4.01 -6.89 -5.94
C PHE A 158 2.97 -7.77 -5.26
N VAL A 159 1.94 -8.21 -5.99
CA VAL A 159 0.95 -9.15 -5.47
C VAL A 159 1.63 -10.45 -5.02
N TYR A 160 2.47 -11.06 -5.86
CA TYR A 160 3.16 -12.30 -5.49
C TYR A 160 4.19 -12.14 -4.38
N ILE A 161 4.99 -11.07 -4.42
CA ILE A 161 6.02 -10.81 -3.41
C ILE A 161 5.34 -10.59 -2.05
N THR A 162 4.27 -9.81 -2.00
CA THR A 162 3.52 -9.57 -0.76
C THR A 162 2.92 -10.87 -0.25
N GLN A 163 2.30 -11.68 -1.12
CA GLN A 163 1.76 -12.99 -0.74
C GLN A 163 2.83 -13.92 -0.16
N TYR A 164 4.05 -13.92 -0.70
CA TYR A 164 5.16 -14.73 -0.18
C TYR A 164 5.53 -14.36 1.27
N TYR A 165 5.55 -13.06 1.59
CA TYR A 165 5.93 -12.60 2.92
C TYR A 165 4.80 -12.59 3.94
N THR A 166 3.55 -12.53 3.51
CA THR A 166 2.41 -12.40 4.42
C THR A 166 1.52 -13.63 4.51
N SER A 167 1.52 -14.57 3.56
CA SER A 167 0.67 -15.77 3.65
C SER A 167 1.29 -16.87 4.51
N GLY A 168 0.46 -17.52 5.34
CA GLY A 168 0.82 -18.68 6.19
C GLY A 168 1.27 -19.93 5.42
N THR A 169 1.10 -19.96 4.09
CA THR A 169 1.60 -21.03 3.23
C THR A 169 3.11 -21.02 3.07
N TRP A 170 3.77 -19.86 3.26
CA TRP A 170 5.18 -19.67 2.92
C TRP A 170 6.07 -19.62 4.16
N ARG A 171 7.39 -19.76 3.91
CA ARG A 171 8.42 -19.78 4.95
C ARG A 171 8.32 -18.60 5.93
N PRO A 172 8.20 -17.32 5.49
CA PRO A 172 8.34 -16.19 6.41
C PRO A 172 7.32 -16.20 7.56
N VAL A 173 6.05 -16.49 7.25
CA VAL A 173 5.01 -16.59 8.29
C VAL A 173 5.16 -17.86 9.11
N ARG A 174 5.51 -19.00 8.49
CA ARG A 174 5.72 -20.26 9.22
C ARG A 174 6.85 -20.16 10.25
N GLU A 175 7.89 -19.40 9.94
CA GLU A 175 8.99 -19.14 10.86
C GLU A 175 8.51 -18.35 12.09
N ILE A 176 7.61 -17.36 11.90
CA ILE A 176 6.99 -16.62 13.00
C ILE A 176 6.08 -17.54 13.83
N VAL A 177 5.28 -18.38 13.18
CA VAL A 177 4.42 -19.37 13.84
C VAL A 177 5.24 -20.32 14.70
N GLU A 178 6.33 -20.87 14.17
CA GLU A 178 7.24 -21.75 14.92
C GLU A 178 7.84 -21.02 16.13
N ALA A 179 8.24 -19.75 15.96
CA ALA A 179 8.76 -18.94 17.04
C ALA A 179 7.75 -18.76 18.19
N THR A 180 6.44 -18.77 17.93
CA THR A 180 5.41 -18.68 18.99
C THR A 180 5.46 -19.83 19.99
N LEU A 181 6.02 -21.01 19.62
CA LEU A 181 6.19 -22.14 20.54
C LEU A 181 7.10 -21.82 21.72
N THR A 182 8.02 -20.88 21.54
CA THR A 182 8.97 -20.44 22.58
C THR A 182 8.53 -19.15 23.29
N GLY A 183 7.44 -18.52 22.84
CA GLY A 183 6.77 -17.40 23.51
C GLY A 183 6.72 -16.09 22.71
N PRO A 184 6.24 -15.00 23.33
CA PRO A 184 6.02 -13.73 22.63
C PRO A 184 7.30 -13.03 22.17
N ALA A 185 8.39 -13.14 22.94
CA ALA A 185 9.63 -12.43 22.65
C ALA A 185 10.28 -12.90 21.34
N THR A 186 10.34 -14.22 21.15
CA THR A 186 10.85 -14.84 19.93
C THR A 186 9.93 -14.59 18.74
N ALA A 187 8.60 -14.64 18.94
CA ALA A 187 7.64 -14.27 17.89
C ALA A 187 7.85 -12.83 17.37
N ILE A 188 8.12 -11.88 18.27
CA ILE A 188 8.45 -10.49 17.89
C ILE A 188 9.81 -10.41 17.21
N ILE A 189 10.85 -11.05 17.75
CA ILE A 189 12.19 -11.02 17.16
C ILE A 189 12.17 -11.57 15.72
N THR A 190 11.52 -12.72 15.52
CA THR A 190 11.40 -13.34 14.20
C THR A 190 10.58 -12.48 13.24
N GLY A 191 9.47 -11.89 13.69
CA GLY A 191 8.67 -11.02 12.84
C GLY A 191 9.40 -9.72 12.43
N VAL A 192 10.23 -9.14 13.31
CA VAL A 192 11.11 -8.02 12.94
C VAL A 192 12.16 -8.46 11.92
N ALA A 193 12.75 -9.63 12.09
CA ALA A 193 13.73 -10.18 11.15
C ALA A 193 13.10 -10.41 9.76
N VAL A 194 11.92 -11.02 9.70
CA VAL A 194 11.13 -11.17 8.46
C VAL A 194 10.79 -9.81 7.86
N GLY A 195 10.46 -8.81 8.69
CA GLY A 195 10.22 -7.44 8.26
C GLY A 195 11.44 -6.79 7.58
N PHE A 196 12.65 -7.04 8.06
CA PHE A 196 13.86 -6.55 7.40
C PHE A 196 14.15 -7.30 6.09
N GLU A 197 13.90 -8.61 6.06
CA GLU A 197 14.05 -9.42 4.85
C GLU A 197 13.08 -8.98 3.74
N CYS A 198 11.82 -8.70 4.09
CA CYS A 198 10.76 -8.45 3.11
C CYS A 198 10.90 -7.16 2.31
N ILE A 199 11.88 -6.30 2.62
CA ILE A 199 12.18 -5.08 1.87
C ILE A 199 12.92 -5.41 0.57
N VAL A 200 13.72 -6.49 0.57
CA VAL A 200 14.69 -6.77 -0.49
C VAL A 200 14.01 -6.99 -1.85
N LEU A 201 13.06 -7.93 -1.91
CA LEU A 201 12.40 -8.27 -3.18
C LEU A 201 11.56 -7.11 -3.75
N PRO A 202 10.71 -6.41 -2.96
CA PRO A 202 9.98 -5.25 -3.47
C PRO A 202 10.87 -4.14 -4.01
N VAL A 203 11.95 -3.79 -3.29
CA VAL A 203 12.89 -2.73 -3.74
C VAL A 203 13.61 -3.14 -5.01
N LEU A 204 14.06 -4.40 -5.13
CA LEU A 204 14.65 -4.89 -6.36
C LEU A 204 13.66 -4.84 -7.53
N ALA A 205 12.39 -5.21 -7.31
CA ALA A 205 11.35 -5.13 -8.33
C ALA A 205 11.13 -3.67 -8.80
N ILE A 206 11.10 -2.71 -7.87
CA ILE A 206 11.03 -1.27 -8.19
C ILE A 206 12.24 -0.82 -9.01
N CYS A 207 13.46 -1.17 -8.58
CA CYS A 207 14.69 -0.81 -9.30
C CYS A 207 14.71 -1.36 -10.74
N VAL A 208 14.30 -2.61 -10.93
CA VAL A 208 14.18 -3.23 -12.25
C VAL A 208 13.12 -2.52 -13.09
N ALA A 209 11.96 -2.21 -12.53
CA ALA A 209 10.89 -1.53 -13.23
C ALA A 209 11.28 -0.10 -13.66
N LEU A 210 11.87 0.69 -12.76
CA LEU A 210 12.39 2.04 -13.06
C LEU A 210 13.50 1.98 -14.12
N GLY A 211 14.48 1.10 -13.94
CA GLY A 211 15.60 0.96 -14.89
C GLY A 211 15.13 0.51 -16.28
N LEU A 212 14.23 -0.48 -16.35
CA LEU A 212 13.71 -0.99 -17.61
C LEU A 212 12.81 0.03 -18.31
N SER A 213 11.90 0.68 -17.59
CA SER A 213 11.00 1.70 -18.16
C SER A 213 11.77 2.93 -18.63
N TYR A 214 12.78 3.39 -17.87
CA TYR A 214 13.70 4.45 -18.29
C TYR A 214 14.49 4.05 -19.54
N PHE A 215 15.04 2.84 -19.57
CA PHE A 215 15.76 2.32 -20.72
C PHE A 215 14.88 2.26 -21.98
N LEU A 216 13.64 1.74 -21.86
CA LEU A 216 12.69 1.68 -22.97
C LEU A 216 12.31 3.07 -23.46
N GLY A 217 12.03 4.01 -22.55
CA GLY A 217 11.74 5.40 -22.88
C GLY A 217 12.91 6.10 -23.56
N SER A 218 14.16 5.81 -23.14
CA SER A 218 15.38 6.37 -23.73
C SER A 218 15.65 5.90 -25.17
N ARG A 219 14.89 4.92 -25.68
CA ARG A 219 14.89 4.55 -27.11
C ARG A 219 14.12 5.54 -27.98
N VAL A 220 13.40 6.47 -27.39
CA VAL A 220 12.78 7.58 -28.11
C VAL A 220 13.64 8.81 -27.89
N ASP A 221 14.25 9.32 -28.97
CA ASP A 221 15.09 10.51 -28.93
C ASP A 221 14.20 11.76 -28.94
N LEU A 222 13.71 12.14 -27.77
CA LEU A 222 12.93 13.38 -27.55
C LEU A 222 13.83 14.55 -27.13
N GLY A 223 15.14 14.42 -27.27
CA GLY A 223 16.12 15.34 -26.71
C GLY A 223 16.54 15.01 -25.28
N SER A 224 17.50 15.79 -24.78
CA SER A 224 18.06 15.66 -23.43
C SER A 224 18.19 17.04 -22.78
N HIS A 225 17.79 17.15 -21.52
CA HIS A 225 18.07 18.33 -20.69
C HIS A 225 19.23 17.98 -19.76
N GLY A 226 20.46 18.30 -20.19
CA GLY A 226 21.66 17.99 -19.42
C GLY A 226 21.96 16.48 -19.38
N VAL A 227 21.88 15.88 -18.19
CA VAL A 227 22.24 14.46 -17.95
C VAL A 227 21.05 13.51 -18.15
N ILE A 228 19.83 14.04 -18.26
CA ILE A 228 18.61 13.23 -18.22
C ILE A 228 17.95 13.13 -19.61
N SER A 229 17.58 11.91 -20.00
CA SER A 229 16.78 11.64 -21.20
C SER A 229 15.31 11.91 -20.91
N ILE A 230 14.70 12.84 -21.66
CA ILE A 230 13.29 13.21 -21.48
C ILE A 230 12.38 12.03 -21.81
N GLY A 231 12.68 11.32 -22.90
CA GLY A 231 12.00 10.06 -23.25
C GLY A 231 12.14 9.00 -22.17
N GLY A 232 13.32 8.90 -21.54
CA GLY A 232 13.55 8.01 -20.40
C GLY A 232 12.66 8.34 -19.19
N ILE A 233 12.60 9.60 -18.77
CA ILE A 233 11.72 10.01 -17.66
C ILE A 233 10.26 9.70 -18.01
N PHE A 234 9.80 10.08 -19.20
CA PHE A 234 8.42 9.80 -19.60
C PHE A 234 8.13 8.29 -19.70
N GLY A 235 9.14 7.46 -19.98
CA GLY A 235 9.05 6.00 -19.89
C GLY A 235 8.71 5.53 -18.48
N THR A 236 9.33 6.13 -17.45
CA THR A 236 8.98 5.85 -16.05
C THR A 236 7.57 6.35 -15.69
N ALA A 237 7.13 7.47 -16.26
CA ALA A 237 5.75 7.97 -16.13
C ALA A 237 4.75 6.97 -16.75
N ALA A 238 5.03 6.47 -17.95
CA ALA A 238 4.22 5.47 -18.61
C ALA A 238 4.12 4.17 -17.79
N ALA A 239 5.21 3.72 -17.18
CA ALA A 239 5.19 2.58 -16.25
C ALA A 239 4.36 2.88 -14.99
N THR A 240 4.46 4.08 -14.42
CA THR A 240 3.66 4.49 -13.26
C THR A 240 2.16 4.41 -13.58
N VAL A 241 1.74 5.04 -14.69
CA VAL A 241 0.35 4.98 -15.19
C VAL A 241 -0.07 3.53 -15.50
N GLY A 242 0.82 2.73 -16.10
CA GLY A 242 0.56 1.33 -16.40
C GLY A 242 0.23 0.52 -15.15
N MET A 243 0.95 0.74 -14.05
CA MET A 243 0.63 0.13 -12.75
C MET A 243 -0.78 0.54 -12.27
N LEU A 244 -1.12 1.83 -12.40
CA LEU A 244 -2.44 2.38 -12.03
C LEU A 244 -3.62 1.84 -12.84
N MET A 245 -3.41 1.30 -14.04
CA MET A 245 -4.50 0.78 -14.86
C MET A 245 -5.30 -0.34 -14.18
N SER A 246 -4.72 -1.01 -13.18
CA SER A 246 -5.41 -2.03 -12.36
C SER A 246 -5.89 -1.51 -11.00
N CYS A 247 -5.64 -0.24 -10.66
CA CYS A 247 -5.89 0.33 -9.34
C CYS A 247 -7.36 0.23 -8.91
N ALA A 248 -8.32 0.41 -9.82
CA ALA A 248 -9.74 0.31 -9.49
C ALA A 248 -10.14 -1.12 -9.07
N TYR A 249 -9.57 -2.13 -9.72
CA TYR A 249 -9.76 -3.53 -9.32
C TYR A 249 -9.10 -3.82 -7.96
N ILE A 250 -7.88 -3.32 -7.75
CA ILE A 250 -7.18 -3.45 -6.46
C ILE A 250 -8.01 -2.81 -5.34
N LEU A 251 -8.52 -1.59 -5.53
CA LEU A 251 -9.36 -0.91 -4.53
C LEU A 251 -10.64 -1.70 -4.21
N ALA A 252 -11.26 -2.33 -5.20
CA ALA A 252 -12.42 -3.19 -4.98
C ALA A 252 -12.06 -4.42 -4.14
N MET A 253 -10.90 -5.04 -4.35
CA MET A 253 -10.39 -6.11 -3.50
C MET A 253 -10.05 -5.62 -2.09
N ASP A 254 -9.51 -4.41 -1.94
CA ASP A 254 -9.20 -3.83 -0.62
C ASP A 254 -10.47 -3.65 0.20
N THR A 255 -11.50 -3.05 -0.42
CA THR A 255 -12.79 -2.77 0.22
C THR A 255 -13.57 -4.05 0.52
N PHE A 256 -13.31 -5.14 -0.19
CA PHE A 256 -13.91 -6.45 0.11
C PHE A 256 -13.56 -6.90 1.52
N GLY A 257 -12.33 -6.69 2.00
CA GLY A 257 -11.88 -7.12 3.32
C GLY A 257 -12.70 -6.54 4.47
N PRO A 258 -12.76 -5.21 4.65
CA PRO A 258 -13.56 -4.57 5.70
C PRO A 258 -15.05 -4.93 5.65
N ILE A 259 -15.62 -5.13 4.45
CA ILE A 259 -17.01 -5.58 4.30
C ILE A 259 -17.19 -6.97 4.91
N THR A 260 -16.27 -7.90 4.63
CA THR A 260 -16.33 -9.26 5.18
C THR A 260 -16.04 -9.31 6.68
N ASP A 261 -15.16 -8.45 7.17
CA ASP A 261 -14.83 -8.30 8.59
C ASP A 261 -16.06 -7.80 9.38
N ASN A 262 -16.71 -6.76 8.86
CA ASN A 262 -17.96 -6.24 9.43
C ASN A 262 -19.09 -7.27 9.37
N ALA A 263 -19.22 -8.01 8.27
CA ALA A 263 -20.20 -9.09 8.18
C ALA A 263 -19.96 -10.15 9.26
N GLY A 264 -18.70 -10.53 9.50
CA GLY A 264 -18.31 -11.43 10.59
C GLY A 264 -18.66 -10.86 11.98
N GLY A 265 -18.34 -9.60 12.22
CA GLY A 265 -18.70 -8.92 13.46
C GLY A 265 -20.21 -8.91 13.71
N ILE A 266 -21.00 -8.62 12.68
CA ILE A 266 -22.46 -8.58 12.74
C ILE A 266 -23.05 -9.98 12.97
N THR A 267 -22.54 -11.03 12.31
CA THR A 267 -23.01 -12.41 12.55
C THR A 267 -22.75 -12.87 13.98
N GLU A 268 -21.57 -12.55 14.52
CA GLU A 268 -21.20 -12.86 15.91
C GLU A 268 -22.06 -12.08 16.92
N MET A 269 -22.35 -10.81 16.65
CA MET A 269 -23.19 -9.98 17.51
C MET A 269 -24.67 -10.34 17.42
N GLY A 270 -25.14 -10.77 16.25
CA GLY A 270 -26.50 -11.20 15.99
C GLY A 270 -26.83 -12.60 16.52
N ALA A 271 -25.84 -13.34 17.03
CA ALA A 271 -25.97 -14.75 17.42
C ALA A 271 -26.54 -15.63 16.28
N GLU A 272 -26.12 -15.34 15.05
CA GLU A 272 -26.50 -16.11 13.86
C GLU A 272 -25.98 -17.56 13.94
N PRO A 273 -26.58 -18.52 13.20
CA PRO A 273 -26.14 -19.90 13.19
C PRO A 273 -24.66 -20.05 12.84
N GLY A 274 -24.00 -21.07 13.41
CA GLY A 274 -22.57 -21.34 13.15
C GLY A 274 -22.21 -21.45 11.67
N SER A 275 -23.14 -21.92 10.83
CA SER A 275 -22.94 -21.98 9.38
C SER A 275 -22.78 -20.61 8.71
N ALA A 276 -23.41 -19.56 9.24
CA ALA A 276 -23.20 -18.19 8.76
C ALA A 276 -21.81 -17.68 9.18
N ARG A 277 -21.38 -18.04 10.39
CA ARG A 277 -20.06 -17.69 10.91
C ARG A 277 -18.94 -18.36 10.11
N ASP A 278 -19.09 -19.63 9.77
CA ASP A 278 -18.14 -20.39 8.95
C ASP A 278 -17.92 -19.73 7.58
N ILE A 279 -19.00 -19.23 6.95
CA ILE A 279 -18.92 -18.49 5.69
C ILE A 279 -18.20 -17.16 5.89
N THR A 280 -18.58 -16.37 6.90
CA THR A 280 -17.96 -15.07 7.14
C THR A 280 -16.50 -15.19 7.52
N ASP A 281 -16.10 -16.19 8.31
CA ASP A 281 -14.71 -16.43 8.70
C ASP A 281 -13.86 -16.84 7.47
N ALA A 282 -14.43 -17.63 6.55
CA ALA A 282 -13.75 -17.95 5.29
C ALA A 282 -13.58 -16.71 4.40
N LEU A 283 -14.60 -15.85 4.31
CA LEU A 283 -14.54 -14.62 3.52
C LEU A 283 -13.58 -13.59 4.15
N ASP A 284 -13.57 -13.47 5.49
CA ASP A 284 -12.64 -12.62 6.22
C ASP A 284 -11.17 -13.05 6.00
N SER A 285 -10.89 -14.35 5.97
CA SER A 285 -9.56 -14.86 5.61
C SER A 285 -9.09 -14.37 4.22
N VAL A 286 -10.00 -14.35 3.23
CA VAL A 286 -9.75 -13.76 1.91
C VAL A 286 -9.59 -12.24 1.99
N GLY A 287 -10.44 -11.58 2.77
CA GLY A 287 -10.38 -10.16 3.07
C GLY A 287 -9.03 -9.71 3.62
N ASN A 288 -8.46 -10.48 4.54
CA ASN A 288 -7.15 -10.20 5.12
C ASN A 288 -6.00 -10.36 4.13
N THR A 289 -6.09 -11.39 3.27
CA THR A 289 -5.12 -11.57 2.19
C THR A 289 -5.19 -10.42 1.20
N THR A 290 -6.40 -10.03 0.79
CA THR A 290 -6.61 -8.90 -0.14
C THR A 290 -6.16 -7.57 0.46
N LYS A 291 -6.49 -7.27 1.73
CA LYS A 291 -5.96 -6.12 2.51
C LYS A 291 -4.42 -6.08 2.51
N ALA A 292 -3.74 -7.22 2.62
CA ALA A 292 -2.28 -7.26 2.58
C ALA A 292 -1.74 -6.95 1.17
N LEU A 293 -2.32 -7.56 0.14
CA LEU A 293 -1.91 -7.37 -1.26
C LEU A 293 -2.07 -5.91 -1.71
N THR A 294 -3.16 -5.27 -1.32
CA THR A 294 -3.47 -3.87 -1.65
C THR A 294 -2.52 -2.92 -0.94
N LYS A 295 -2.17 -3.18 0.33
CA LYS A 295 -1.11 -2.45 1.05
C LYS A 295 0.24 -2.54 0.33
N GLY A 296 0.61 -3.73 -0.15
CA GLY A 296 1.82 -3.95 -0.93
C GLY A 296 1.79 -3.17 -2.26
N TYR A 297 0.67 -3.28 -2.99
CA TYR A 297 0.45 -2.54 -4.24
C TYR A 297 0.55 -1.02 -4.05
N GLY A 298 -0.09 -0.48 -3.01
CA GLY A 298 -0.05 0.95 -2.70
C GLY A 298 1.38 1.47 -2.54
N ILE A 299 2.23 0.75 -1.80
CA ILE A 299 3.64 1.12 -1.66
C ILE A 299 4.42 1.00 -2.98
N GLY A 300 4.16 -0.03 -3.78
CA GLY A 300 4.79 -0.17 -5.10
C GLY A 300 4.42 0.99 -6.04
N SER A 301 3.15 1.41 -6.04
CA SER A 301 2.66 2.58 -6.78
C SER A 301 3.36 3.85 -6.29
N ALA A 302 3.43 4.03 -4.96
CA ALA A 302 4.14 5.14 -4.34
C ALA A 302 5.59 5.25 -4.79
N ALA A 303 6.26 4.11 -4.96
CA ALA A 303 7.66 4.08 -5.31
C ALA A 303 7.93 4.48 -6.77
N LEU A 304 7.03 4.15 -7.70
CA LEU A 304 7.11 4.67 -9.06
C LEU A 304 6.70 6.16 -9.11
N ALA A 305 5.61 6.51 -8.42
CA ALA A 305 5.11 7.87 -8.27
C ALA A 305 6.16 8.82 -7.69
N ALA A 306 6.95 8.35 -6.73
CA ALA A 306 8.04 9.08 -6.11
C ALA A 306 9.02 9.67 -7.14
N PHE A 307 9.51 8.81 -8.03
CA PHE A 307 10.48 9.21 -9.05
C PHE A 307 9.82 10.11 -10.10
N LEU A 308 8.58 9.80 -10.47
CA LEU A 308 7.75 10.62 -11.35
C LEU A 308 7.57 12.05 -10.81
N LEU A 309 7.14 12.18 -9.56
CA LEU A 309 6.86 13.47 -8.92
C LEU A 309 8.14 14.25 -8.62
N PHE A 310 9.23 13.55 -8.26
CA PHE A 310 10.55 14.16 -8.19
C PHE A 310 10.99 14.74 -9.54
N SER A 311 10.81 13.99 -10.62
CA SER A 311 11.13 14.48 -11.97
C SER A 311 10.25 15.67 -12.36
N ALA A 312 8.95 15.62 -12.05
CA ALA A 312 8.03 16.74 -12.27
C ALA A 312 8.45 17.99 -11.46
N TYR A 313 8.98 17.82 -10.25
CA TYR A 313 9.52 18.93 -9.46
C TYR A 313 10.72 19.58 -10.16
N LEU A 314 11.67 18.79 -10.67
CA LEU A 314 12.82 19.32 -11.43
C LEU A 314 12.38 20.02 -12.72
N ASP A 315 11.39 19.47 -13.42
CA ASP A 315 10.79 20.10 -14.61
C ASP A 315 10.17 21.46 -14.29
N VAL A 316 9.47 21.59 -13.15
CA VAL A 316 8.94 22.89 -12.71
C VAL A 316 10.08 23.86 -12.41
N LEU A 317 11.18 23.44 -11.77
CA LEU A 317 12.33 24.33 -11.57
C LEU A 317 12.91 24.82 -12.91
N TYR A 318 13.09 23.90 -13.85
CA TYR A 318 13.61 24.20 -15.18
C TYR A 318 12.70 25.17 -15.96
N GLN A 319 11.38 25.00 -15.89
CA GLN A 319 10.42 25.89 -16.57
C GLN A 319 10.50 27.35 -16.09
N TYR A 320 10.97 27.60 -14.87
CA TYR A 320 11.14 28.96 -14.34
C TYR A 320 12.54 29.49 -14.60
N ASN A 321 13.59 28.72 -14.28
CA ASN A 321 14.98 29.17 -14.33
C ASN A 321 15.64 29.02 -15.71
N HIS A 322 15.13 28.10 -16.55
CA HIS A 322 15.68 27.74 -17.86
C HIS A 322 17.16 27.31 -17.82
N ASN A 323 17.64 26.80 -16.67
CA ASN A 323 19.03 26.40 -16.47
C ASN A 323 19.16 24.90 -16.18
N ALA A 324 19.13 24.10 -17.24
CA ALA A 324 19.14 22.63 -17.13
C ALA A 324 20.33 22.08 -16.31
N ALA A 325 21.49 22.75 -16.33
CA ALA A 325 22.66 22.29 -15.59
C ALA A 325 22.52 22.47 -14.07
N ALA A 326 21.79 23.50 -13.64
CA ALA A 326 21.54 23.77 -12.22
C ALA A 326 20.27 23.05 -11.73
N ASP A 327 19.21 23.01 -12.53
CA ASP A 327 17.91 22.54 -12.08
C ASP A 327 17.79 21.02 -12.08
N TYR A 328 18.35 20.32 -13.07
CA TYR A 328 18.30 18.85 -13.15
C TYR A 328 19.45 18.13 -12.43
N SER A 329 20.46 18.85 -11.94
CA SER A 329 21.63 18.25 -11.29
C SER A 329 21.56 18.38 -9.76
N ILE A 330 21.03 17.36 -9.10
CA ILE A 330 21.04 17.30 -7.63
C ILE A 330 22.37 16.71 -7.15
N ASN A 331 23.25 17.57 -6.64
CA ASN A 331 24.53 17.16 -6.10
C ASN A 331 24.43 16.81 -4.61
N LEU A 332 24.46 15.52 -4.27
CA LEU A 332 24.46 15.03 -2.88
C LEU A 332 25.71 15.43 -2.07
N ALA A 333 26.80 15.83 -2.72
CA ALA A 333 27.97 16.37 -2.04
C ALA A 333 27.77 17.83 -1.58
N ASN A 334 26.71 18.51 -2.03
CA ASN A 334 26.34 19.80 -1.51
C ASN A 334 25.79 19.67 -0.08
N ILE A 335 26.34 20.45 0.85
CA ILE A 335 25.98 20.39 2.27
C ILE A 335 24.50 20.70 2.53
N THR A 336 23.87 21.64 1.82
CA THR A 336 22.45 21.98 2.05
C THR A 336 21.54 20.85 1.58
N VAL A 337 21.87 20.22 0.45
CA VAL A 337 21.17 19.04 -0.08
C VAL A 337 21.32 17.87 0.87
N PHE A 338 22.53 17.59 1.38
CA PHE A 338 22.77 16.51 2.32
C PHE A 338 22.02 16.71 3.65
N ILE A 339 22.05 17.94 4.20
CA ILE A 339 21.29 18.29 5.42
C ILE A 339 19.80 18.06 5.19
N ALA A 340 19.25 18.55 4.09
CA ALA A 340 17.83 18.41 3.77
C ALA A 340 17.43 16.95 3.53
N ALA A 341 18.27 16.17 2.86
CA ALA A 341 18.10 14.73 2.69
C ALA A 341 18.03 13.99 4.04
N LEU A 342 18.92 14.32 4.98
CA LEU A 342 18.92 13.73 6.32
C LEU A 342 17.68 14.15 7.14
N ILE A 343 17.24 15.40 7.00
CA ILE A 343 15.96 15.87 7.57
C ILE A 343 14.79 15.07 6.99
N GLY A 344 14.76 14.87 5.67
CA GLY A 344 13.75 14.07 4.99
C GLY A 344 13.70 12.63 5.51
N LEU A 345 14.85 11.97 5.65
CA LEU A 345 14.91 10.62 6.23
C LEU A 345 14.44 10.60 7.70
N THR A 346 14.86 11.59 8.49
CA THR A 346 14.47 11.70 9.91
C THR A 346 12.97 11.94 10.07
N LEU A 347 12.39 12.75 9.17
CA LEU A 347 10.96 13.05 9.14
C LEU A 347 10.13 11.76 9.04
N ILE A 348 10.52 10.81 8.18
CA ILE A 348 9.84 9.53 8.03
C ILE A 348 9.78 8.78 9.36
N PHE A 349 10.92 8.59 10.03
CA PHE A 349 10.98 7.87 11.30
C PHE A 349 10.25 8.62 12.43
N PHE A 350 10.38 9.95 12.46
CA PHE A 350 9.72 10.77 13.46
C PHE A 350 8.20 10.72 13.31
N PHE A 351 7.70 10.84 12.07
CA PHE A 351 6.28 10.69 11.76
C PHE A 351 5.75 9.32 12.20
N SER A 352 6.43 8.22 11.84
CA SER A 352 6.04 6.88 12.29
C SER A 352 6.03 6.75 13.81
N SER A 353 6.99 7.36 14.50
CA SER A 353 7.01 7.36 15.98
C SER A 353 5.79 8.07 16.56
N LEU A 354 5.40 9.22 16.01
CA LEU A 354 4.20 9.95 16.46
C LEU A 354 2.93 9.12 16.24
N ALA A 355 2.80 8.50 15.07
CA ALA A 355 1.67 7.64 14.71
C ALA A 355 1.56 6.42 15.65
N ILE A 356 2.65 5.69 15.88
CA ILE A 356 2.66 4.51 16.76
C ILE A 356 2.34 4.90 18.21
N ARG A 357 2.94 6.00 18.72
CA ARG A 357 2.65 6.49 20.08
C ARG A 357 1.20 6.91 20.27
N ALA A 358 0.58 7.49 19.24
CA ALA A 358 -0.82 7.87 19.25
C ALA A 358 -1.72 6.65 19.49
N VAL A 359 -1.52 5.58 18.70
CA VAL A 359 -2.26 4.32 18.84
C VAL A 359 -2.03 3.70 20.21
N GLY A 360 -0.77 3.59 20.67
CA GLY A 360 -0.47 3.02 21.98
C GLY A 360 -1.14 3.76 23.14
N THR A 361 -1.22 5.09 23.06
CA THR A 361 -1.89 5.91 24.07
C THR A 361 -3.41 5.71 24.04
N ALA A 362 -4.01 5.63 22.85
CA ALA A 362 -5.44 5.39 22.68
C ALA A 362 -5.84 3.97 23.11
N ALA A 363 -5.07 2.96 22.72
CA ALA A 363 -5.27 1.56 23.09
C ALA A 363 -5.20 1.37 24.61
N LYS A 364 -4.24 2.01 25.29
CA LYS A 364 -4.18 1.96 26.77
C LYS A 364 -5.47 2.46 27.42
N ARG A 365 -5.99 3.60 26.97
CA ARG A 365 -7.27 4.16 27.48
C ARG A 365 -8.45 3.26 27.17
N MET A 366 -8.48 2.66 25.98
CA MET A 366 -9.51 1.69 25.58
C MET A 366 -9.49 0.46 26.49
N ILE A 367 -8.32 -0.12 26.76
CA ILE A 367 -8.16 -1.28 27.64
C ILE A 367 -8.60 -0.96 29.07
N GLU A 368 -8.21 0.21 29.60
CA GLU A 368 -8.62 0.66 30.93
C GLU A 368 -10.14 0.83 31.03
N GLU A 369 -10.79 1.37 30.00
CA GLU A 369 -12.25 1.52 29.94
C GLU A 369 -12.97 0.18 29.83
N VAL A 370 -12.53 -0.73 28.95
CA VAL A 370 -13.10 -2.08 28.82
C VAL A 370 -13.02 -2.81 30.18
N ARG A 371 -11.85 -2.76 30.83
CA ARG A 371 -11.65 -3.35 32.16
C ARG A 371 -12.52 -2.69 33.24
N ARG A 372 -12.68 -1.36 33.19
CA ARG A 372 -13.54 -0.62 34.10
C ARG A 372 -14.98 -1.10 34.00
N GLN A 373 -15.52 -1.21 32.78
CA GLN A 373 -16.89 -1.66 32.56
C GLN A 373 -17.10 -3.10 33.06
N PHE A 374 -16.20 -4.04 32.74
CA PHE A 374 -16.29 -5.41 33.24
C PHE A 374 -16.22 -5.51 34.77
N ARG A 375 -15.39 -4.69 35.41
CA ARG A 375 -15.24 -4.68 36.87
C ARG A 375 -16.43 -4.03 37.59
N GLU A 376 -16.92 -2.91 37.07
CA GLU A 376 -17.99 -2.13 37.71
C GLU A 376 -19.38 -2.67 37.40
N ASN A 377 -19.56 -3.36 36.27
CA ASN A 377 -20.80 -4.03 35.92
C ASN A 377 -20.56 -5.51 35.53
N PRO A 378 -20.43 -6.41 36.52
CA PRO A 378 -20.21 -7.84 36.26
C PRO A 378 -21.33 -8.50 35.45
N LYS A 379 -22.53 -7.91 35.42
CA LYS A 379 -23.67 -8.42 34.64
C LYS A 379 -23.44 -8.40 33.12
N ILE A 380 -22.49 -7.61 32.64
CA ILE A 380 -22.06 -7.65 31.22
C ILE A 380 -21.53 -9.06 30.86
N MET A 381 -20.82 -9.69 31.80
CA MET A 381 -20.25 -11.03 31.64
C MET A 381 -21.19 -12.15 32.13
N ALA A 382 -22.45 -11.84 32.44
CA ALA A 382 -23.41 -12.84 32.89
C ALA A 382 -23.58 -13.96 31.83
N GLU A 383 -23.51 -15.21 32.31
CA GLU A 383 -23.66 -16.40 31.46
C GLU A 383 -25.10 -16.53 30.93
N ARG A 384 -26.09 -16.22 31.78
CA ARG A 384 -27.51 -16.23 31.41
C ARG A 384 -27.87 -14.99 30.60
N PRO A 385 -28.45 -15.13 29.39
CA PRO A 385 -28.86 -13.99 28.56
C PRO A 385 -29.84 -13.05 29.27
N GLU A 386 -30.77 -13.57 30.07
CA GLU A 386 -31.76 -12.75 30.79
C GLU A 386 -31.18 -11.84 31.88
N ASP A 387 -30.00 -12.16 32.42
CA ASP A 387 -29.31 -11.37 33.43
C ASP A 387 -28.28 -10.40 32.82
N ARG A 388 -28.08 -10.48 31.51
CA ARG A 388 -27.05 -9.75 30.80
C ARG A 388 -27.47 -8.30 30.59
N VAL A 389 -26.52 -7.39 30.79
CA VAL A 389 -26.69 -5.96 30.51
C VAL A 389 -25.76 -5.60 29.37
N ASP A 390 -26.26 -4.80 28.42
CA ASP A 390 -25.45 -4.32 27.32
C ASP A 390 -24.33 -3.40 27.83
N PRO A 391 -23.10 -3.54 27.30
CA PRO A 391 -22.01 -2.67 27.64
C PRO A 391 -22.20 -1.26 27.06
N ASP A 392 -21.52 -0.27 27.61
CA ASP A 392 -21.52 1.10 27.09
C ASP A 392 -20.55 1.22 25.91
N TYR A 393 -21.07 0.91 24.71
CA TYR A 393 -20.32 1.02 23.45
C TYR A 393 -19.96 2.47 23.10
N ALA A 394 -20.86 3.42 23.39
CA ALA A 394 -20.72 4.82 22.99
C ALA A 394 -19.47 5.45 23.63
N ARG A 395 -19.14 5.05 24.86
CA ARG A 395 -17.93 5.52 25.54
C ARG A 395 -16.65 5.06 24.87
N CYS A 396 -16.59 3.82 24.40
CA CYS A 396 -15.43 3.34 23.63
C CYS A 396 -15.29 4.10 22.30
N VAL A 397 -16.40 4.35 21.60
CA VAL A 397 -16.41 5.18 20.38
C VAL A 397 -15.94 6.61 20.65
N ASP A 398 -16.37 7.25 21.75
CA ASP A 398 -15.92 8.60 22.12
C ASP A 398 -14.42 8.65 22.43
N ILE A 399 -13.88 7.62 23.10
CA ILE A 399 -12.44 7.50 23.41
C ILE A 399 -11.62 7.41 22.12
N SER A 400 -11.98 6.51 21.19
CA SER A 400 -11.26 6.36 19.93
C SER A 400 -11.37 7.63 19.08
N THR A 401 -12.57 8.22 18.97
CA THR A 401 -12.83 9.44 18.19
C THR A 401 -12.00 10.64 18.70
N ARG A 402 -12.10 10.97 19.99
CA ARG A 402 -11.35 12.11 20.56
C ARG A 402 -9.85 11.86 20.55
N GLY A 403 -9.45 10.61 20.75
CA GLY A 403 -8.05 10.18 20.65
C GLY A 403 -7.48 10.45 19.27
N ALA A 404 -8.14 9.93 18.23
CA ALA A 404 -7.72 10.07 16.84
C ALA A 404 -7.66 11.55 16.40
N LEU A 405 -8.72 12.33 16.65
CA LEU A 405 -8.80 13.73 16.22
C LEU A 405 -7.70 14.62 16.82
N ARG A 406 -7.31 14.38 18.08
CA ARG A 406 -6.21 15.14 18.70
C ARG A 406 -4.85 14.64 18.23
N ALA A 407 -4.70 13.34 18.08
CA ALA A 407 -3.42 12.73 17.77
C ALA A 407 -2.98 12.92 16.31
N MET A 408 -3.92 13.10 15.37
CA MET A 408 -3.60 13.34 13.96
C MET A 408 -2.97 14.71 13.66
N VAL A 409 -3.14 15.69 14.56
CA VAL A 409 -2.69 17.08 14.35
C VAL A 409 -1.17 17.17 14.24
N ALA A 410 -0.44 16.56 15.18
CA ALA A 410 1.02 16.67 15.21
C ALA A 410 1.71 16.00 13.99
N PRO A 411 1.39 14.74 13.62
CA PRO A 411 1.90 14.14 12.39
C PRO A 411 1.58 14.99 11.14
N GLY A 412 0.35 15.51 11.03
CA GLY A 412 -0.07 16.34 9.89
C GLY A 412 0.70 17.67 9.80
N LEU A 413 0.87 18.37 10.92
CA LEU A 413 1.65 19.62 10.96
C LEU A 413 3.11 19.39 10.56
N VAL A 414 3.73 18.34 11.12
CA VAL A 414 5.13 18.02 10.83
C VAL A 414 5.32 17.63 9.36
N ALA A 415 4.39 16.87 8.80
CA ALA A 415 4.41 16.47 7.39
C ALA A 415 4.35 17.67 6.42
N VAL A 416 3.52 18.67 6.72
CA VAL A 416 3.33 19.86 5.87
C VAL A 416 4.41 20.91 6.11
N LEU A 417 4.74 21.23 7.36
CA LEU A 417 5.66 22.32 7.68
C LEU A 417 7.12 22.02 7.34
N THR A 418 7.52 20.75 7.37
CA THR A 418 8.92 20.36 7.10
C THR A 418 9.38 20.70 5.67
N PRO A 419 8.71 20.25 4.59
CA PRO A 419 9.10 20.62 3.23
C PRO A 419 9.05 22.14 2.99
N ILE A 420 8.08 22.84 3.60
CA ILE A 420 7.97 24.31 3.54
C ILE A 420 9.21 24.96 4.17
N ALA A 421 9.55 24.58 5.39
CA ALA A 421 10.69 25.14 6.11
C ALA A 421 12.00 24.87 5.38
N VAL A 422 12.18 23.65 4.86
CA VAL A 422 13.39 23.30 4.09
C VAL A 422 13.48 24.12 2.80
N GLY A 423 12.42 24.21 2.00
CA GLY A 423 12.45 24.99 0.76
C GLY A 423 12.65 26.49 0.99
N VAL A 424 11.99 27.06 2.01
CA VAL A 424 12.10 28.49 2.36
C VAL A 424 13.48 28.84 2.94
N ILE A 425 14.08 27.96 3.74
CA ILE A 425 15.35 28.27 4.44
C ILE A 425 16.58 27.84 3.62
N LEU A 426 16.53 26.67 2.98
CA LEU A 426 17.70 26.03 2.35
C LEU A 426 17.64 26.04 0.81
N GLY A 427 16.50 26.43 0.21
CA GLY A 427 16.34 26.59 -1.23
C GLY A 427 15.86 25.35 -1.98
N THR A 428 15.74 25.50 -3.30
CA THR A 428 15.14 24.53 -4.23
C THR A 428 15.90 23.19 -4.28
N GLN A 429 17.22 23.25 -4.43
CA GLN A 429 18.08 22.07 -4.48
C GLN A 429 18.02 21.25 -3.19
N ALA A 430 17.94 21.94 -2.05
CA ALA A 430 17.78 21.29 -0.75
C ALA A 430 16.40 20.61 -0.62
N ALA A 431 15.33 21.27 -1.07
CA ALA A 431 14.00 20.66 -1.13
C ALA A 431 13.97 19.41 -2.03
N ALA A 432 14.71 19.41 -3.14
CA ALA A 432 14.90 18.24 -4.00
C ALA A 432 15.58 17.08 -3.23
N GLY A 433 16.62 17.37 -2.44
CA GLY A 433 17.31 16.39 -1.61
C GLY A 433 16.40 15.78 -0.52
N LEU A 434 15.61 16.61 0.16
CA LEU A 434 14.59 16.16 1.11
C LEU A 434 13.56 15.26 0.43
N LEU A 435 13.06 15.68 -0.74
CA LEU A 435 12.07 14.95 -1.50
C LEU A 435 12.58 13.57 -1.89
N LEU A 436 13.75 13.50 -2.53
CA LEU A 436 14.33 12.25 -3.02
C LEU A 436 14.63 11.27 -1.87
N VAL A 437 15.41 11.70 -0.89
CA VAL A 437 15.90 10.81 0.18
C VAL A 437 14.81 10.50 1.20
N GLY A 438 13.97 11.49 1.55
CA GLY A 438 12.81 11.27 2.41
C GLY A 438 11.86 10.25 1.80
N THR A 439 11.61 10.34 0.50
CA THR A 439 10.77 9.36 -0.21
C THR A 439 11.37 7.96 -0.21
N MET A 440 12.66 7.80 -0.52
CA MET A 440 13.34 6.51 -0.46
C MET A 440 13.26 5.88 0.94
N GLY A 441 13.52 6.67 1.98
CA GLY A 441 13.37 6.24 3.37
C GLY A 441 11.93 5.84 3.71
N GLY A 442 10.96 6.58 3.21
CA GLY A 442 9.54 6.31 3.36
C GLY A 442 9.13 4.98 2.75
N ILE A 443 9.54 4.69 1.52
CA ILE A 443 9.23 3.44 0.82
C ILE A 443 9.77 2.25 1.62
N VAL A 444 11.04 2.32 2.04
CA VAL A 444 11.70 1.25 2.79
C VAL A 444 11.02 1.02 4.14
N LEU A 445 10.73 2.08 4.89
CA LEU A 445 10.08 1.95 6.21
C LEU A 445 8.61 1.52 6.08
N ALA A 446 7.89 1.97 5.06
CA ALA A 446 6.51 1.55 4.81
C ALA A 446 6.43 0.05 4.50
N LEU A 447 7.34 -0.47 3.65
CA LEU A 447 7.44 -1.91 3.36
C LEU A 447 7.68 -2.72 4.63
N PHE A 448 8.64 -2.27 5.46
CA PHE A 448 8.92 -2.90 6.76
C PHE A 448 7.67 -2.97 7.64
N LEU A 449 7.02 -1.82 7.88
CA LEU A 449 5.88 -1.72 8.80
C LEU A 449 4.66 -2.53 8.30
N ASN A 450 4.32 -2.40 7.01
CA ASN A 450 3.14 -3.07 6.46
C ASN A 450 3.30 -4.60 6.44
N ASN A 451 4.44 -5.10 5.96
CA ASN A 451 4.63 -6.53 5.78
C ASN A 451 4.94 -7.25 7.10
N SER A 452 5.70 -6.63 8.02
CA SER A 452 5.93 -7.23 9.35
C SER A 452 4.61 -7.35 10.14
N GLY A 453 3.81 -6.28 10.18
CA GLY A 453 2.49 -6.31 10.79
C GLY A 453 1.56 -7.34 10.15
N GLY A 454 1.52 -7.41 8.81
CA GLY A 454 0.74 -8.42 8.10
C GLY A 454 1.21 -9.86 8.37
N ALA A 455 2.52 -10.08 8.51
CA ALA A 455 3.07 -11.39 8.82
C ALA A 455 2.74 -11.86 10.25
N TRP A 456 2.76 -10.96 11.24
CA TRP A 456 2.30 -11.30 12.60
C TRP A 456 0.82 -11.64 12.67
N ASP A 457 -0.03 -10.87 11.99
CA ASP A 457 -1.48 -11.15 11.93
C ASP A 457 -1.75 -12.52 11.32
N ASN A 458 -1.13 -12.80 10.17
CA ASN A 458 -1.34 -14.07 9.50
C ASN A 458 -0.69 -15.24 10.24
N ALA A 459 0.36 -15.02 11.04
CA ALA A 459 0.87 -16.03 11.96
C ALA A 459 -0.16 -16.35 13.06
N LYS A 460 -0.80 -15.34 13.67
CA LYS A 460 -1.90 -15.54 14.62
C LYS A 460 -3.06 -16.31 13.95
N LYS A 461 -3.52 -15.88 12.78
CA LYS A 461 -4.62 -16.51 12.04
C LYS A 461 -4.30 -17.96 11.66
N TYR A 462 -3.06 -18.27 11.31
CA TYR A 462 -2.61 -19.64 11.03
C TYR A 462 -2.82 -20.58 12.24
N ILE A 463 -2.57 -20.09 13.45
CA ILE A 463 -2.82 -20.83 14.69
C ILE A 463 -4.32 -20.94 14.97
N GLU A 464 -5.08 -19.86 14.74
CA GLU A 464 -6.54 -19.83 14.94
C GLU A 464 -7.30 -20.78 14.01
N ALA A 465 -6.81 -20.97 12.79
CA ALA A 465 -7.31 -21.93 11.81
C ALA A 465 -6.91 -23.38 12.12
N GLY A 466 -6.11 -23.62 13.16
CA GLY A 466 -5.69 -24.97 13.58
C GLY A 466 -4.62 -25.60 12.69
N TYR A 467 -3.88 -24.80 11.93
CA TYR A 467 -2.79 -25.30 11.08
C TYR A 467 -1.47 -25.50 11.84
N LEU A 468 -1.34 -24.96 13.05
CA LEU A 468 -0.20 -25.26 13.92
C LEU A 468 -0.37 -26.64 14.55
N ARG A 469 0.51 -27.57 14.15
CA ARG A 469 0.60 -28.93 14.68
C ARG A 469 1.99 -29.17 15.23
N VAL A 470 2.07 -29.89 16.34
CA VAL A 470 3.35 -30.31 16.96
C VAL A 470 3.44 -31.82 17.13
N ASN A 471 4.64 -32.36 16.99
CA ASN A 471 4.92 -33.77 17.29
C ASN A 471 5.01 -34.01 18.82
N ALA A 472 5.29 -35.25 19.22
CA ALA A 472 5.46 -35.61 20.63
C ALA A 472 6.67 -34.91 21.32
N ASN A 473 7.64 -34.43 20.54
CA ASN A 473 8.81 -33.70 21.04
C ASN A 473 8.55 -32.19 21.17
N GLY A 474 7.40 -31.69 20.69
CA GLY A 474 7.05 -30.28 20.67
C GLY A 474 7.51 -29.52 19.42
N ASP A 475 8.07 -30.20 18.42
CA ASP A 475 8.49 -29.55 17.17
C ASP A 475 7.30 -29.35 16.23
N MET A 476 7.30 -28.22 15.50
CA MET A 476 6.30 -27.95 14.48
C MET A 476 6.39 -29.00 13.35
N VAL A 477 5.24 -29.60 13.02
CA VAL A 477 5.11 -30.53 11.89
C VAL A 477 4.21 -29.95 10.79
N SER A 478 4.16 -30.64 9.65
CA SER A 478 3.30 -30.23 8.53
C SER A 478 1.85 -30.07 8.98
N PRO A 479 1.12 -29.04 8.50
CA PRO A 479 -0.31 -28.88 8.80
C PRO A 479 -1.17 -30.08 8.38
N ASN A 480 -0.67 -30.92 7.46
CA ASN A 480 -1.34 -32.14 6.98
C ASN A 480 -0.95 -33.41 7.77
N ASP A 481 -0.07 -33.30 8.76
CA ASP A 481 0.34 -34.45 9.57
C ASP A 481 -0.75 -34.83 10.57
N THR A 482 -1.37 -36.00 10.36
CA THR A 482 -2.45 -36.50 11.19
C THR A 482 -1.99 -37.00 12.56
N ALA A 483 -0.68 -37.27 12.73
CA ALA A 483 -0.10 -37.66 14.01
C ALA A 483 0.22 -36.45 14.92
N GLY A 484 0.22 -35.24 14.36
CA GLY A 484 0.51 -34.00 15.10
C GLY A 484 -0.66 -33.52 15.96
N THR A 485 -0.35 -33.06 17.17
CA THR A 485 -1.33 -32.42 18.07
C THR A 485 -1.58 -30.99 17.62
N VAL A 486 -2.83 -30.61 17.41
CA VAL A 486 -3.22 -29.25 17.02
C VAL A 486 -3.14 -28.30 18.21
N LEU A 487 -2.39 -27.20 18.06
CA LEU A 487 -2.37 -26.10 19.02
C LEU A 487 -3.19 -24.94 18.45
N GLY A 488 -4.43 -24.80 18.92
CA GLY A 488 -5.38 -23.81 18.41
C GLY A 488 -5.60 -22.61 19.34
N LYS A 489 -6.76 -21.96 19.21
CA LYS A 489 -7.19 -20.82 20.05
C LYS A 489 -7.00 -21.10 21.55
N LYS A 490 -6.62 -20.07 22.31
CA LYS A 490 -6.35 -20.08 23.76
C LYS A 490 -5.09 -20.84 24.23
N SER A 491 -4.37 -21.50 23.32
CA SER A 491 -3.06 -22.09 23.62
C SER A 491 -2.00 -21.02 23.92
N GLU A 492 -0.90 -21.38 24.57
CA GLU A 492 0.21 -20.44 24.81
C GLU A 492 0.82 -19.89 23.50
N PRO A 493 1.04 -20.70 22.44
CA PRO A 493 1.44 -20.19 21.12
C PRO A 493 0.43 -19.21 20.53
N HIS A 494 -0.89 -19.47 20.68
CA HIS A 494 -1.91 -18.53 20.24
C HIS A 494 -1.81 -17.19 20.96
N LYS A 495 -1.65 -17.19 22.29
CA LYS A 495 -1.45 -15.95 23.06
C LYS A 495 -0.19 -15.20 22.62
N ALA A 496 0.91 -15.91 22.34
CA ALA A 496 2.13 -15.31 21.80
C ALA A 496 1.91 -14.69 20.41
N GLY A 497 1.17 -15.37 19.53
CA GLY A 497 0.75 -14.85 18.23
C GLY A 497 -0.11 -13.59 18.36
N VAL A 498 -1.06 -13.56 19.29
CA VAL A 498 -1.89 -12.37 19.59
C VAL A 498 -1.03 -11.20 20.05
N VAL A 499 -0.01 -11.43 20.89
CA VAL A 499 0.92 -10.36 21.29
C VAL A 499 1.68 -9.81 20.07
N GLY A 500 2.19 -10.68 19.19
CA GLY A 500 2.85 -10.26 17.95
C GLY A 500 1.93 -9.42 17.06
N ASP A 501 0.69 -9.85 16.86
CA ASP A 501 -0.31 -9.12 16.07
C ASP A 501 -0.61 -7.73 16.66
N THR A 502 -0.82 -7.64 17.99
CA THR A 502 -1.08 -6.34 18.64
C THR A 502 0.11 -5.36 18.59
N VAL A 503 1.34 -5.87 18.41
CA VAL A 503 2.51 -5.03 18.08
C VAL A 503 2.48 -4.58 16.62
N GLY A 504 2.02 -5.47 15.72
CA GLY A 504 1.88 -5.24 14.28
C GLY A 504 0.74 -4.31 13.87
N ASP A 505 -0.35 -4.21 14.63
CA ASP A 505 -1.51 -3.36 14.33
C ASP A 505 -1.14 -1.88 14.07
N PRO A 506 -0.44 -1.16 14.99
CA PRO A 506 -0.02 0.20 14.70
C PRO A 506 0.96 0.31 13.53
N PHE A 507 1.64 -0.78 13.16
CA PHE A 507 2.55 -0.80 12.02
C PHE A 507 1.77 -0.90 10.71
N LYS A 508 0.89 -1.89 10.57
CA LYS A 508 0.19 -2.22 9.31
C LYS A 508 -1.07 -1.40 9.04
N ASP A 509 -1.67 -0.79 10.06
CA ASP A 509 -2.96 -0.08 9.93
C ASP A 509 -2.88 1.42 10.25
N THR A 510 -1.76 1.89 10.82
CA THR A 510 -1.57 3.33 11.08
C THR A 510 -0.30 3.87 10.46
N ALA A 511 0.88 3.49 10.97
CA ALA A 511 2.12 4.13 10.58
C ALA A 511 2.53 3.80 9.14
N GLY A 512 2.57 2.51 8.78
CA GLY A 512 2.98 2.06 7.45
C GLY A 512 2.11 2.59 6.32
N PRO A 513 0.76 2.50 6.39
CA PRO A 513 -0.11 3.12 5.39
C PRO A 513 0.00 4.64 5.36
N SER A 514 0.15 5.30 6.51
CA SER A 514 0.28 6.77 6.54
C SER A 514 1.59 7.27 5.92
N LEU A 515 2.65 6.44 5.90
CA LEU A 515 3.89 6.78 5.20
C LEU A 515 3.70 6.88 3.68
N HIS A 516 2.81 6.07 3.10
CA HIS A 516 2.45 6.16 1.70
C HIS A 516 1.97 7.58 1.34
N VAL A 517 1.01 8.09 2.13
CA VAL A 517 0.46 9.44 1.98
C VAL A 517 1.53 10.50 2.25
N LEU A 518 2.35 10.34 3.30
CA LEU A 518 3.41 11.29 3.64
C LEU A 518 4.37 11.53 2.47
N ILE A 519 4.83 10.45 1.83
CA ILE A 519 5.77 10.51 0.71
C ILE A 519 5.21 11.33 -0.46
N LYS A 520 3.94 11.09 -0.80
CA LYS A 520 3.27 11.81 -1.89
C LYS A 520 2.97 13.25 -1.52
N LEU A 521 2.56 13.49 -0.27
CA LEU A 521 2.34 14.84 0.25
C LEU A 521 3.62 15.67 0.19
N LEU A 522 4.78 15.11 0.57
CA LEU A 522 6.07 15.80 0.42
C LEU A 522 6.28 16.28 -1.02
N SER A 523 6.03 15.39 -1.98
CA SER A 523 6.13 15.69 -3.40
C SER A 523 5.20 16.81 -3.82
N THR A 524 3.91 16.68 -3.52
CA THR A 524 2.87 17.65 -3.88
C THR A 524 3.12 19.03 -3.27
N VAL A 525 3.51 19.09 -1.99
CA VAL A 525 3.83 20.35 -1.31
C VAL A 525 5.06 21.01 -1.93
N THR A 526 6.14 20.25 -2.17
CA THR A 526 7.34 20.81 -2.81
C THR A 526 7.08 21.30 -4.23
N LEU A 527 6.27 20.59 -5.01
CA LEU A 527 5.89 20.93 -6.37
C LEU A 527 5.08 22.23 -6.43
N VAL A 528 4.03 22.34 -5.61
CA VAL A 528 3.18 23.54 -5.57
C VAL A 528 3.94 24.77 -5.10
N LEU A 529 4.88 24.60 -4.16
CA LEU A 529 5.67 25.69 -3.59
C LEU A 529 6.99 25.94 -4.31
N ALA A 530 7.31 25.18 -5.36
CA ALA A 530 8.53 25.36 -6.14
C ALA A 530 8.71 26.81 -6.62
N PRO A 531 7.69 27.51 -7.17
CA PRO A 531 7.84 28.91 -7.58
C PRO A 531 8.18 29.85 -6.43
N LEU A 532 7.65 29.59 -5.22
CA LEU A 532 7.98 30.37 -4.02
C LEU A 532 9.43 30.15 -3.61
N TYR A 533 9.92 28.91 -3.65
CA TYR A 533 11.31 28.60 -3.31
C TYR A 533 12.29 29.26 -4.28
N ILE A 534 11.97 29.27 -5.58
CA ILE A 534 12.75 29.97 -6.61
C ILE A 534 12.76 31.48 -6.34
N PHE A 535 11.60 32.07 -6.04
CA PHE A 535 11.51 33.50 -5.75
C PHE A 535 12.37 33.92 -4.55
N LEU A 536 12.44 33.08 -3.51
CA LEU A 536 13.23 33.33 -2.31
C LEU A 536 14.73 33.00 -2.48
N HIS A 537 15.04 32.06 -3.38
CA HIS A 537 16.39 31.57 -3.68
C HIS A 537 16.62 31.55 -5.21
N PRO A 538 16.81 32.72 -5.83
CA PRO A 538 16.92 32.87 -7.29
C PRO A 538 18.23 32.34 -7.88
#